data_AF-A0A7K5YXV1-F1
#
_entry.id   AF-A0A7K5YXV1-F1
#
_cell.length_a   1.000
_cell.length_b   1.000
_cell.length_c   1.000
_cell.angle_alpha   90.00
_cell.angle_beta   90.00
_cell.angle_gamma   90.00
#
_symmetry.space_group_name_H-M   'P 1'
#
loop_
_entity.id
_entity.type
_entity.pdbx_description
1 polymer ?
#
loop_
_entity_poly.entity_id
_entity_poly.type
_entity_poly.pdbx_seq_one_letter_code
_entity_poly.pdbx_strand_id
1 'polypeptide(L)'
;CCQPGDTARCFDKQYEHKGRCCNRCQPGQRLVSECNSTEDSVCTRCESGHYQQGWTKEQHCTPHDICEDNAGLIVKTPGNATHNTVCQCRAGMHCSDASCQTCVENPPCQRGFGFVAAKALARMTSPCEPCAEGTFSNVSSRTEPCHPWTSCEDKGLVVKAKGTNTSDVVCESSRRSSLSVLIPITAAVVTCLVGICIYCLVHTGEGDTGSDTLARGLREAEEMDEVLPVQETLLRGQPVAQEDGKESRMAEQERL
;
A
#
# COMPACT_ATOMS: atom_id res chain seq x y z
N CYS A 1 17.27 55.67 -46.32
CA CYS A 1 17.04 54.50 -45.44
C CYS A 1 15.89 53.66 -46.00
N CYS A 2 15.72 52.44 -45.48
CA CYS A 2 14.81 51.39 -45.98
C CYS A 2 15.21 50.84 -47.36
N GLN A 3 15.60 49.57 -47.39
CA GLN A 3 15.69 48.79 -48.63
C GLN A 3 14.39 47.98 -48.80
N PRO A 4 13.91 47.75 -50.04
CA PRO A 4 12.78 46.86 -50.28
C PRO A 4 13.24 45.41 -50.26
N GLY A 5 12.99 44.68 -49.17
CA GLY A 5 13.47 43.29 -49.07
C GLY A 5 13.12 42.47 -47.82
N ASP A 6 12.33 42.97 -46.88
CA ASP A 6 11.87 42.15 -45.75
C ASP A 6 10.84 41.11 -46.21
N THR A 7 11.31 39.89 -46.48
CA THR A 7 10.43 38.72 -46.58
C THR A 7 9.73 38.51 -45.24
N ALA A 8 8.40 38.56 -45.25
CA ALA A 8 7.59 38.52 -44.03
C ALA A 8 7.76 37.18 -43.28
N ARG A 9 8.70 37.16 -42.34
CA ARG A 9 9.07 35.96 -41.58
C ARG A 9 7.92 35.53 -40.65
N CYS A 10 7.26 34.43 -41.01
CA CYS A 10 6.16 33.88 -40.24
C CYS A 10 6.57 33.50 -38.80
N PHE A 11 5.67 33.70 -37.86
CA PHE A 11 5.87 33.35 -36.45
C PHE A 11 5.83 31.83 -36.22
N ASP A 12 6.34 31.34 -35.09
CA ASP A 12 6.54 29.89 -34.81
C ASP A 12 5.27 29.01 -34.93
N LYS A 13 4.08 29.60 -34.77
CA LYS A 13 2.79 28.92 -34.92
C LYS A 13 2.20 29.04 -36.33
N GLN A 14 2.98 29.50 -37.30
CA GLN A 14 2.59 29.70 -38.69
C GLN A 14 3.53 28.96 -39.65
N TYR A 15 3.11 28.82 -40.90
CA TYR A 15 3.92 28.34 -42.01
C TYR A 15 3.74 29.28 -43.20
N GLU A 16 4.76 29.37 -44.04
CA GLU A 16 4.63 30.07 -45.32
C GLU A 16 3.89 29.18 -46.33
N HIS A 17 2.91 29.77 -47.02
CA HIS A 17 2.24 29.17 -48.16
C HIS A 17 1.93 30.26 -49.19
N LYS A 18 2.32 30.04 -50.46
CA LYS A 18 2.07 30.97 -51.58
C LYS A 18 2.44 32.44 -51.27
N GLY A 19 3.55 32.67 -50.55
CA GLY A 19 4.04 34.01 -50.19
C GLY A 19 3.27 34.72 -49.06
N ARG A 20 2.41 34.01 -48.30
CA ARG A 20 1.77 34.52 -47.08
C ARG A 20 1.97 33.58 -45.90
N CYS A 21 1.86 34.12 -44.69
CA CYS A 21 1.88 33.34 -43.47
C CYS A 21 0.48 32.81 -43.11
N CYS A 22 0.41 31.54 -42.73
CA CYS A 22 -0.82 30.84 -42.43
C CYS A 22 -0.73 30.03 -41.14
N ASN A 23 -1.82 29.97 -40.38
CA ASN A 23 -1.84 29.37 -39.06
C ASN A 23 -1.65 27.85 -39.12
N ARG A 24 -0.73 27.31 -38.32
CA ARG A 24 -0.54 25.85 -38.14
C ARG A 24 -1.70 25.29 -37.34
N CYS A 25 -2.02 24.02 -37.55
CA CYS A 25 -2.97 23.31 -36.71
C CYS A 25 -2.38 23.09 -35.31
N GLN A 26 -3.22 23.22 -34.28
CA GLN A 26 -2.81 23.00 -32.88
C GLN A 26 -2.51 21.51 -32.60
N PRO A 27 -1.79 21.19 -31.50
CA PRO A 27 -1.64 19.81 -31.05
C PRO A 27 -2.98 19.06 -30.98
N GLY A 28 -2.98 17.79 -31.38
CA GLY A 28 -4.20 16.98 -31.51
C GLY A 28 -5.02 17.24 -32.76
N GLN A 29 -4.52 18.04 -33.70
CA GLN A 29 -5.13 18.27 -35.00
C GLN A 29 -4.14 18.11 -36.15
N ARG A 30 -4.64 17.64 -37.29
CA ARG A 30 -3.96 17.63 -38.59
C ARG A 30 -4.59 18.65 -39.53
N LEU A 31 -3.83 19.05 -40.55
CA LEU A 31 -4.32 19.88 -41.65
C LEU A 31 -5.32 19.07 -42.50
N VAL A 32 -6.25 19.79 -43.15
CA VAL A 32 -7.22 19.25 -44.13
C VAL A 32 -7.15 20.06 -45.42
N SER A 33 -7.07 21.39 -45.31
CA SER A 33 -6.76 22.27 -46.44
C SER A 33 -5.84 23.39 -45.99
N GLU A 34 -4.88 23.73 -46.87
CA GLU A 34 -4.06 24.93 -46.72
C GLU A 34 -4.94 26.19 -46.82
N CYS A 35 -4.43 27.30 -46.26
CA CYS A 35 -5.02 28.62 -46.42
C CYS A 35 -5.11 29.06 -47.89
N ASN A 36 -5.95 30.07 -48.16
CA ASN A 36 -5.96 30.78 -49.44
C ASN A 36 -5.88 32.31 -49.22
N SER A 37 -6.33 33.11 -50.18
CA SER A 37 -6.33 34.58 -50.07
C SER A 37 -7.26 35.11 -48.98
N THR A 38 -8.38 34.43 -48.74
CA THR A 38 -9.51 34.87 -47.91
C THR A 38 -9.78 33.98 -46.70
N GLU A 39 -9.36 32.71 -46.75
CA GLU A 39 -9.61 31.70 -45.72
C GLU A 39 -8.31 31.20 -45.08
N ASP A 40 -8.37 30.91 -43.78
CA ASP A 40 -7.29 30.30 -43.02
C ASP A 40 -7.19 28.78 -43.24
N SER A 41 -6.11 28.17 -42.73
CA SER A 41 -5.91 26.71 -42.69
C SER A 41 -7.09 25.99 -42.02
N VAL A 42 -7.66 24.97 -42.67
CA VAL A 42 -8.70 24.12 -42.08
C VAL A 42 -8.04 22.92 -41.41
N CYS A 43 -8.36 22.70 -40.14
CA CYS A 43 -7.77 21.68 -39.28
C CYS A 43 -8.86 20.75 -38.69
N THR A 44 -8.57 19.45 -38.60
CA THR A 44 -9.44 18.46 -37.94
C THR A 44 -8.68 17.70 -36.85
N ARG A 45 -9.39 17.08 -35.91
CA ARG A 45 -8.76 16.25 -34.87
C ARG A 45 -8.12 14.99 -35.47
N CYS A 46 -7.05 14.51 -34.85
CA CYS A 46 -6.49 13.20 -35.15
C CYS A 46 -7.54 12.09 -34.96
N GLU A 47 -7.46 11.08 -35.82
CA GLU A 47 -8.18 9.82 -35.71
C GLU A 47 -7.75 9.02 -34.47
N SER A 48 -8.59 8.06 -34.02
CA SER A 48 -8.21 7.12 -32.96
C SER A 48 -6.94 6.36 -33.31
N GLY A 49 -6.09 6.07 -32.32
CA GLY A 49 -4.80 5.43 -32.53
C GLY A 49 -3.73 6.33 -33.17
N HIS A 50 -3.95 7.65 -33.23
CA HIS A 50 -3.01 8.62 -33.80
C HIS A 50 -2.85 9.86 -32.90
N TYR A 51 -1.73 10.57 -33.05
CA TYR A 51 -1.40 11.78 -32.29
C TYR A 51 -0.67 12.85 -33.12
N GLN A 52 -0.70 14.08 -32.59
CA GLN A 52 0.09 15.21 -33.07
C GLN A 52 0.50 16.10 -31.88
N GLN A 53 1.78 16.06 -31.51
CA GLN A 53 2.29 16.69 -30.28
C GLN A 53 2.56 18.20 -30.41
N GLY A 54 3.16 18.62 -31.53
CA GLY A 54 3.47 20.03 -31.82
C GLY A 54 2.43 20.70 -32.72
N TRP A 55 2.53 22.02 -32.88
CA TRP A 55 1.79 22.76 -33.91
C TRP A 55 2.23 22.27 -35.29
N THR A 56 1.30 21.87 -36.16
CA THR A 56 1.59 21.12 -37.39
C THR A 56 1.09 21.80 -38.68
N LYS A 57 1.66 21.39 -39.81
CA LYS A 57 1.05 21.58 -41.14
C LYS A 57 0.84 20.24 -41.87
N GLU A 58 1.06 19.12 -41.20
CA GLU A 58 0.94 17.80 -41.80
C GLU A 58 -0.52 17.42 -42.01
N GLN A 59 -0.81 16.77 -43.14
CA GLN A 59 -2.16 16.33 -43.53
C GLN A 59 -2.59 15.04 -42.81
N HIS A 60 -1.66 14.36 -42.13
CA HIS A 60 -1.85 13.10 -41.42
C HIS A 60 -1.27 13.22 -40.00
N CYS A 61 -1.91 12.62 -39.00
CA CYS A 61 -1.33 12.47 -37.67
C CYS A 61 -0.40 11.24 -37.61
N THR A 62 0.57 11.24 -36.70
CA THR A 62 1.45 10.09 -36.47
C THR A 62 0.67 8.96 -35.80
N PRO A 63 0.79 7.67 -36.22
CA PRO A 63 0.18 6.56 -35.48
C PRO A 63 0.78 6.42 -34.08
N HIS A 64 0.05 5.79 -33.17
CA HIS A 64 0.56 5.42 -31.84
C HIS A 64 1.51 4.21 -31.91
N ASP A 65 2.54 4.22 -31.06
CA ASP A 65 3.42 3.07 -30.84
C ASP A 65 2.61 1.87 -30.33
N ILE A 66 2.90 0.69 -30.88
CA ILE A 66 2.30 -0.58 -30.46
C ILE A 66 3.28 -1.28 -29.52
N CYS A 67 2.85 -1.51 -28.28
CA CYS A 67 3.65 -2.26 -27.31
C CYS A 67 3.47 -3.77 -27.56
N GLU A 68 4.43 -4.40 -28.22
CA GLU A 68 4.36 -5.84 -28.53
C GLU A 68 4.58 -6.71 -27.29
N ASP A 69 3.53 -7.43 -26.85
CA ASP A 69 3.61 -8.42 -25.76
C ASP A 69 4.70 -9.48 -26.01
N ASN A 70 4.86 -9.90 -27.27
CA ASN A 70 5.90 -10.85 -27.71
C ASN A 70 7.32 -10.31 -27.54
N ALA A 71 7.50 -8.99 -27.59
CA ALA A 71 8.76 -8.32 -27.33
C ALA A 71 9.00 -8.06 -25.82
N GLY A 72 8.05 -8.46 -24.95
CA GLY A 72 8.07 -8.22 -23.51
C GLY A 72 7.63 -6.80 -23.11
N LEU A 73 7.08 -6.02 -24.05
CA LEU A 73 6.59 -4.66 -23.84
C LEU A 73 5.13 -4.67 -23.38
N ILE A 74 4.78 -3.70 -22.54
CA ILE A 74 3.42 -3.40 -22.10
C ILE A 74 3.17 -1.89 -22.17
N VAL A 75 1.92 -1.47 -22.29
CA VAL A 75 1.54 -0.04 -22.22
C VAL A 75 1.82 0.49 -20.80
N LYS A 76 2.67 1.51 -20.71
CA LYS A 76 2.87 2.32 -19.48
C LYS A 76 1.85 3.44 -19.39
N THR A 77 1.70 4.16 -20.49
CA THR A 77 0.78 5.29 -20.64
C THR A 77 0.09 5.16 -21.99
N PRO A 78 -1.25 5.08 -22.05
CA PRO A 78 -1.96 5.01 -23.33
C PRO A 78 -1.83 6.33 -24.10
N GLY A 79 -1.67 6.23 -25.41
CA GLY A 79 -1.65 7.40 -26.30
C GLY A 79 -2.99 8.15 -26.32
N ASN A 80 -2.93 9.41 -26.73
CA ASN A 80 -4.09 10.26 -26.96
C ASN A 80 -3.82 11.18 -28.17
N ALA A 81 -4.73 12.10 -28.50
CA ALA A 81 -4.56 12.95 -29.68
C ALA A 81 -3.30 13.82 -29.64
N THR A 82 -2.76 14.19 -28.47
CA THR A 82 -1.55 15.04 -28.35
C THR A 82 -0.28 14.27 -27.98
N HIS A 83 -0.38 13.03 -27.51
CA HIS A 83 0.76 12.26 -27.00
C HIS A 83 0.76 10.83 -27.54
N ASN A 84 1.96 10.31 -27.82
CA ASN A 84 2.14 8.92 -28.20
C ASN A 84 1.79 7.98 -27.04
N THR A 85 1.50 6.72 -27.36
CA THR A 85 1.60 5.63 -26.39
C THR A 85 3.04 5.55 -25.88
N VAL A 86 3.20 5.28 -24.59
CA VAL A 86 4.51 5.02 -23.99
C VAL A 86 4.55 3.56 -23.57
N CYS A 87 5.44 2.79 -24.18
CA CYS A 87 5.69 1.40 -23.79
C CYS A 87 6.73 1.32 -22.65
N GLN A 88 6.71 0.20 -21.92
CA GLN A 88 7.75 -0.19 -20.98
C GLN A 88 7.88 -1.71 -20.98
N CYS A 89 9.04 -2.24 -20.59
CA CYS A 89 9.16 -3.67 -20.34
C CYS A 89 8.29 -4.12 -19.16
N ARG A 90 7.76 -5.34 -19.23
CA ARG A 90 7.07 -5.97 -18.08
C ARG A 90 8.00 -6.08 -16.87
N ALA A 91 7.42 -6.15 -15.68
CA ALA A 91 8.17 -6.36 -14.45
C ALA A 91 9.06 -7.62 -14.54
N GLY A 92 10.35 -7.47 -14.26
CA GLY A 92 11.34 -8.55 -14.35
C GLY A 92 12.18 -8.55 -15.63
N MET A 93 11.98 -7.57 -16.52
CA MET A 93 12.75 -7.38 -17.75
C MET A 93 13.34 -5.94 -17.84
N HIS A 94 14.23 -5.70 -18.78
CA HIS A 94 14.72 -4.35 -19.15
C HIS A 94 14.90 -4.19 -20.67
N CYS A 95 14.94 -2.95 -21.15
CA CYS A 95 15.15 -2.63 -22.57
C CYS A 95 16.49 -3.18 -23.07
N SER A 96 16.49 -3.98 -24.13
CA SER A 96 17.71 -4.55 -24.73
C SER A 96 18.71 -3.47 -25.16
N ASP A 97 18.22 -2.39 -25.77
CA ASP A 97 19.02 -1.28 -26.29
C ASP A 97 18.35 0.08 -26.00
N ALA A 98 18.96 1.16 -26.51
CA ALA A 98 18.46 2.53 -26.36
C ALA A 98 17.08 2.78 -27.02
N SER A 99 16.70 2.01 -28.04
CA SER A 99 15.39 2.13 -28.73
C SER A 99 14.25 1.46 -27.97
N CYS A 100 14.57 0.54 -27.06
CA CYS A 100 13.62 -0.25 -26.24
C CYS A 100 12.53 -0.97 -27.06
N GLN A 101 12.83 -1.33 -28.32
CA GLN A 101 11.89 -2.10 -29.16
C GLN A 101 11.77 -3.57 -28.71
N THR A 102 12.71 -4.07 -27.91
CA THR A 102 12.65 -5.40 -27.29
C THR A 102 13.12 -5.37 -25.84
N CYS A 103 12.61 -6.31 -25.04
CA CYS A 103 12.95 -6.49 -23.65
C CYS A 103 13.67 -7.82 -23.42
N VAL A 104 14.64 -7.82 -22.50
CA VAL A 104 15.39 -9.00 -22.05
C VAL A 104 15.17 -9.23 -20.56
N GLU A 105 15.21 -10.49 -20.12
CA GLU A 105 15.03 -10.81 -18.70
C GLU A 105 16.15 -10.24 -17.82
N ASN A 106 15.76 -9.79 -16.62
CA ASN A 106 16.71 -9.49 -15.55
C ASN A 106 17.22 -10.79 -14.92
N PRO A 107 18.50 -10.86 -14.50
CA PRO A 107 18.95 -11.96 -13.64
C PRO A 107 18.18 -11.90 -12.30
N PRO A 108 17.77 -13.05 -11.73
CA PRO A 108 17.08 -13.07 -10.44
C PRO A 108 18.05 -12.73 -9.31
N CYS A 109 17.68 -11.72 -8.52
CA CYS A 109 18.35 -11.39 -7.27
C CYS A 109 18.27 -12.59 -6.31
N GLN A 110 19.32 -12.79 -5.53
CA GLN A 110 19.42 -13.88 -4.55
C GLN A 110 18.89 -13.44 -3.19
N ARG A 111 18.64 -14.39 -2.29
CA ARG A 111 18.30 -14.09 -0.89
C ARG A 111 19.36 -13.15 -0.29
N GLY A 112 18.93 -12.15 0.46
CA GLY A 112 19.82 -11.09 0.95
C GLY A 112 20.00 -9.91 -0.02
N PHE A 113 19.43 -9.99 -1.23
CA PHE A 113 19.44 -8.93 -2.25
C PHE A 113 18.01 -8.63 -2.74
N GLY A 114 17.76 -7.37 -3.05
CA GLY A 114 16.51 -6.88 -3.62
C GLY A 114 16.71 -6.31 -5.02
N PHE A 115 15.64 -6.36 -5.82
CA PHE A 115 15.58 -5.77 -7.15
C PHE A 115 15.42 -4.25 -7.10
N VAL A 116 16.20 -3.54 -7.93
CA VAL A 116 16.21 -2.08 -8.01
C VAL A 116 15.88 -1.65 -9.43
N ALA A 117 14.60 -1.31 -9.66
CA ALA A 117 14.05 -0.98 -10.98
C ALA A 117 14.83 0.15 -11.70
N ALA A 118 15.38 1.12 -10.96
CA ALA A 118 16.21 2.19 -11.54
C ALA A 118 17.51 1.66 -12.19
N LYS A 119 18.13 0.61 -11.62
CA LYS A 119 19.33 -0.02 -12.19
C LYS A 119 19.01 -0.83 -13.44
N ALA A 120 17.88 -1.53 -13.45
CA ALA A 120 17.38 -2.23 -14.64
C ALA A 120 17.09 -1.24 -15.78
N LEU A 121 16.41 -0.13 -15.49
CA LEU A 121 16.13 0.94 -16.47
C LEU A 121 17.42 1.60 -16.99
N ALA A 122 18.43 1.75 -16.14
CA ALA A 122 19.76 2.23 -16.51
C ALA A 122 20.64 1.17 -17.23
N ARG A 123 20.12 -0.04 -17.49
CA ARG A 123 20.82 -1.19 -18.09
C ARG A 123 22.14 -1.55 -17.38
N MET A 124 22.17 -1.45 -16.06
CA MET A 124 23.33 -1.86 -15.26
C MET A 124 23.48 -3.39 -15.26
N THR A 125 24.73 -3.87 -15.26
CA THR A 125 25.11 -5.30 -15.31
C THR A 125 24.46 -6.17 -14.22
N SER A 126 24.08 -5.56 -13.09
CA SER A 126 23.22 -6.19 -12.09
C SER A 126 22.16 -5.17 -11.63
N PRO A 127 20.87 -5.51 -11.68
CA PRO A 127 19.80 -4.69 -11.12
C PRO A 127 19.56 -4.98 -9.63
N CYS A 128 20.43 -5.75 -8.97
CA CYS A 128 20.26 -6.20 -7.59
C CYS A 128 21.18 -5.43 -6.62
N GLU A 129 20.68 -5.13 -5.42
CA GLU A 129 21.46 -4.55 -4.32
C GLU A 129 21.30 -5.36 -3.03
N PRO A 130 22.33 -5.44 -2.16
CA PRO A 130 22.20 -6.11 -0.87
C PRO A 130 21.20 -5.36 0.01
N CYS A 131 20.37 -6.09 0.77
CA CYS A 131 19.40 -5.49 1.66
C CYS A 131 20.09 -4.73 2.80
N ALA A 132 19.66 -3.48 2.99
CA ALA A 132 20.14 -2.61 4.06
C ALA A 132 19.63 -3.10 5.42
N GLU A 133 20.32 -2.70 6.49
CA GLU A 133 19.87 -2.92 7.86
C GLU A 133 18.44 -2.40 8.06
N GLY A 134 17.56 -3.22 8.66
CA GLY A 134 16.12 -2.94 8.72
C GLY A 134 15.30 -3.53 7.57
N THR A 135 15.92 -4.20 6.60
CA THR A 135 15.23 -4.81 5.44
C THR A 135 15.72 -6.24 5.13
N PHE A 136 14.91 -7.03 4.42
CA PHE A 136 15.22 -8.41 4.06
C PHE A 136 14.68 -8.84 2.69
N SER A 137 15.23 -9.93 2.15
CA SER A 137 14.77 -10.65 0.97
C SER A 137 14.99 -12.15 1.18
N ASN A 138 13.91 -12.92 1.36
CA ASN A 138 13.92 -14.35 1.67
C ASN A 138 13.68 -15.27 0.45
N VAL A 139 13.46 -14.69 -0.74
CA VAL A 139 13.23 -15.39 -2.02
C VAL A 139 14.40 -15.19 -2.99
N SER A 140 14.32 -15.78 -4.18
CA SER A 140 15.08 -15.31 -5.34
C SER A 140 14.10 -14.81 -6.39
N SER A 141 14.26 -13.56 -6.83
CA SER A 141 13.24 -12.85 -7.62
C SER A 141 13.86 -11.87 -8.61
N ARG A 142 13.18 -11.64 -9.73
CA ARG A 142 13.54 -10.63 -10.75
C ARG A 142 12.86 -9.27 -10.51
N THR A 143 12.00 -9.17 -9.49
CA THR A 143 11.06 -8.06 -9.30
C THR A 143 10.94 -7.57 -7.86
N GLU A 144 11.15 -8.43 -6.86
CA GLU A 144 10.93 -8.04 -5.47
C GLU A 144 12.10 -7.20 -4.91
N PRO A 145 11.83 -6.03 -4.33
CA PRO A 145 12.82 -5.25 -3.58
C PRO A 145 13.12 -5.93 -2.24
N CYS A 146 14.01 -5.34 -1.46
CA CYS A 146 14.11 -5.67 -0.03
C CYS A 146 12.91 -5.09 0.71
N HIS A 147 12.18 -5.95 1.44
CA HIS A 147 11.05 -5.54 2.26
C HIS A 147 11.51 -5.08 3.65
N PRO A 148 10.86 -4.09 4.29
CA PRO A 148 11.19 -3.71 5.66
C PRO A 148 10.89 -4.87 6.63
N TRP A 149 11.65 -4.94 7.73
CA TRP A 149 11.34 -5.88 8.82
C TRP A 149 10.00 -5.54 9.50
N THR A 150 9.30 -6.56 9.96
CA THR A 150 8.13 -6.46 10.83
C THR A 150 8.49 -5.70 12.11
N SER A 151 7.80 -4.58 12.36
CA SER A 151 7.71 -3.98 13.69
C SER A 151 6.89 -4.89 14.61
N CYS A 152 7.49 -5.36 15.70
CA CYS A 152 6.79 -6.08 16.76
C CYS A 152 6.03 -5.13 17.69
N GLU A 153 6.55 -3.91 17.88
CA GLU A 153 6.01 -2.92 18.80
C GLU A 153 4.62 -2.44 18.35
N ASP A 154 4.44 -2.20 17.04
CA ASP A 154 3.15 -1.86 16.42
C ASP A 154 2.09 -2.98 16.59
N LYS A 155 2.51 -4.20 16.93
CA LYS A 155 1.67 -5.37 17.17
C LYS A 155 1.50 -5.68 18.66
N GLY A 156 2.07 -4.87 19.56
CA GLY A 156 2.08 -5.12 21.01
C GLY A 156 2.94 -6.33 21.42
N LEU A 157 3.88 -6.74 20.56
CA LEU A 157 4.74 -7.91 20.74
C LEU A 157 6.19 -7.46 21.05
N VAL A 158 6.97 -8.35 21.66
CA VAL A 158 8.42 -8.15 21.85
C VAL A 158 9.20 -8.86 20.76
N VAL A 159 10.38 -8.32 20.40
CA VAL A 159 11.33 -8.98 19.50
C VAL A 159 11.92 -10.21 20.19
N LYS A 160 11.69 -11.41 19.62
CA LYS A 160 12.28 -12.68 20.05
C LYS A 160 13.60 -12.96 19.34
N ALA A 161 13.64 -12.71 18.03
CA ALA A 161 14.85 -12.78 17.22
C ALA A 161 14.87 -11.61 16.24
N LYS A 162 16.03 -10.95 16.14
CA LYS A 162 16.28 -9.88 15.17
C LYS A 162 16.24 -10.45 13.75
N GLY A 163 15.73 -9.66 12.81
CA GLY A 163 15.82 -9.97 11.39
C GLY A 163 17.27 -9.98 10.87
N THR A 164 17.41 -10.46 9.64
CA THR A 164 18.65 -10.43 8.86
C THR A 164 18.34 -9.87 7.47
N ASN A 165 19.34 -9.71 6.60
CA ASN A 165 19.09 -9.43 5.19
C ASN A 165 18.30 -10.57 4.48
N THR A 166 18.22 -11.78 5.05
CA THR A 166 17.53 -12.95 4.47
C THR A 166 16.23 -13.34 5.17
N SER A 167 15.91 -12.76 6.34
CA SER A 167 14.82 -13.20 7.21
C SER A 167 14.19 -12.04 7.97
N ASP A 168 12.87 -12.08 8.15
CA ASP A 168 12.16 -11.09 8.97
C ASP A 168 12.50 -11.23 10.47
N VAL A 169 12.15 -10.20 11.24
CA VAL A 169 12.11 -10.20 12.70
C VAL A 169 11.05 -11.20 13.20
N VAL A 170 11.41 -12.01 14.20
CA VAL A 170 10.46 -12.91 14.87
C VAL A 170 9.95 -12.23 16.13
N CYS A 171 8.63 -12.03 16.21
CA CYS A 171 7.95 -11.46 17.37
C CYS A 171 7.41 -12.54 18.32
N GLU A 172 7.25 -12.20 19.61
CA GLU A 172 6.67 -13.06 20.64
C GLU A 172 5.69 -12.27 21.53
N SER A 173 4.63 -12.95 21.98
CA SER A 173 3.68 -12.37 22.93
C SER A 173 4.37 -12.10 24.27
N SER A 174 4.41 -10.83 24.70
CA SER A 174 4.93 -10.45 26.01
C SER A 174 3.97 -10.90 27.12
N ARG A 175 3.97 -12.20 27.43
CA ARG A 175 3.26 -12.75 28.58
C ARG A 175 3.98 -12.34 29.87
N ARG A 176 3.81 -11.07 30.26
CA ARG A 176 3.77 -10.70 31.68
C ARG A 176 2.64 -11.50 32.30
N SER A 177 2.96 -12.70 32.77
CA SER A 177 1.99 -13.63 33.33
C SER A 177 1.36 -12.96 34.55
N SER A 178 0.09 -12.53 34.43
CA SER A 178 -0.62 -11.85 35.52
C SER A 178 -0.71 -12.73 36.77
N LEU A 179 -0.71 -14.06 36.57
CA LEU A 179 -0.52 -15.08 37.61
C LEU A 179 0.69 -14.79 38.51
N SER A 180 1.81 -14.30 37.96
CA SER A 180 3.01 -13.93 38.73
C SER A 180 2.80 -12.72 39.65
N VAL A 181 1.76 -11.91 39.41
CA VAL A 181 1.34 -10.80 40.27
C VAL A 181 0.17 -11.23 41.19
N LEU A 182 -0.69 -12.15 40.75
CA LEU A 182 -1.70 -12.74 41.61
C LEU A 182 -1.08 -13.56 42.76
N ILE A 183 -0.04 -14.36 42.52
CA ILE A 183 0.60 -15.21 43.55
C ILE A 183 0.99 -14.43 44.83
N PRO A 184 1.74 -13.31 44.79
CA PRO A 184 2.05 -12.54 46.00
C PRO A 184 0.81 -11.86 46.60
N ILE A 185 -0.16 -11.43 45.78
CA ILE A 185 -1.41 -10.81 46.27
C ILE A 185 -2.28 -11.82 47.02
N THR A 186 -2.50 -13.02 46.46
CA THR A 186 -3.30 -14.06 47.12
C THR A 186 -2.61 -14.59 48.36
N ALA A 187 -1.28 -14.76 48.33
CA ALA A 187 -0.51 -15.12 49.52
C ALA A 187 -0.68 -14.08 50.65
N ALA A 188 -0.55 -12.78 50.34
CA ALA A 188 -0.72 -11.71 51.32
C ALA A 188 -2.15 -11.65 51.92
N VAL A 189 -3.18 -11.80 51.07
CA VAL A 189 -4.58 -11.85 51.53
C VAL A 189 -4.80 -13.07 52.45
N VAL A 190 -4.28 -14.25 52.11
CA VAL A 190 -4.39 -15.45 52.94
C VAL A 190 -3.67 -15.28 54.28
N THR A 191 -2.46 -14.70 54.32
CA THR A 191 -1.76 -14.46 55.60
C THR A 191 -2.47 -13.44 56.47
N CYS A 192 -3.06 -12.38 55.88
CA CYS A 192 -3.87 -11.42 56.61
C CYS A 192 -5.13 -12.08 57.20
N LEU A 193 -5.85 -12.88 56.42
CA LEU A 193 -7.05 -13.59 56.90
C LEU A 193 -6.72 -14.59 58.02
N VAL A 194 -5.65 -15.39 57.88
CA VAL A 194 -5.18 -16.30 58.94
C VAL A 194 -4.76 -15.53 60.19
N GLY A 195 -4.06 -14.40 60.04
CA GLY A 195 -3.69 -13.51 61.16
C GLY A 195 -4.91 -12.94 61.89
N ILE A 196 -5.94 -12.50 61.16
CA ILE A 196 -7.21 -12.02 61.72
C ILE A 196 -7.94 -13.16 62.45
N CYS A 197 -8.03 -14.36 61.86
CA CYS A 197 -8.66 -15.51 62.52
C CYS A 197 -7.94 -15.90 63.83
N ILE A 198 -6.62 -15.93 63.85
CA ILE A 198 -5.83 -16.20 65.06
C ILE A 198 -6.03 -15.08 66.09
N TYR A 199 -6.00 -13.81 65.67
CA TYR A 199 -6.24 -12.67 66.54
C TYR A 199 -7.62 -12.74 67.21
N CYS A 200 -8.68 -13.02 66.43
CA CYS A 200 -10.03 -13.24 66.95
C CYS A 200 -10.06 -14.39 67.95
N LEU A 201 -9.56 -15.57 67.60
CA LEU A 201 -9.56 -16.75 68.48
C LEU A 201 -8.82 -16.53 69.80
N VAL A 202 -7.77 -15.70 69.82
CA VAL A 202 -7.07 -15.31 71.05
C VAL A 202 -7.86 -14.26 71.85
N HIS A 203 -8.39 -13.22 71.22
CA HIS A 203 -9.11 -12.15 71.92
C HIS A 203 -10.56 -12.49 72.32
N THR A 204 -11.18 -13.51 71.74
CA THR A 204 -12.46 -14.07 72.23
C THR A 204 -12.26 -15.18 73.29
N GLY A 205 -11.02 -15.37 73.77
CA GLY A 205 -10.67 -16.45 74.72
C GLY A 205 -11.06 -16.21 76.18
N GLU A 206 -11.48 -14.99 76.56
CA GLU A 206 -11.77 -14.63 77.95
C GLU A 206 -13.02 -13.73 78.03
N GLY A 207 -14.22 -14.33 78.15
CA GLY A 207 -15.48 -13.60 78.31
C GLY A 207 -16.73 -14.29 77.77
N ASP A 208 -17.14 -15.42 78.36
CA ASP A 208 -18.44 -16.05 78.08
C ASP A 208 -19.54 -15.54 79.03
N THR A 209 -20.72 -15.20 78.48
CA THR A 209 -22.07 -15.65 78.91
C THR A 209 -23.12 -14.77 78.22
N GLY A 210 -24.02 -15.37 77.43
CA GLY A 210 -24.92 -14.66 76.52
C GLY A 210 -26.18 -13.97 77.06
N SER A 211 -26.95 -13.41 76.12
CA SER A 211 -28.43 -13.40 76.11
C SER A 211 -28.95 -12.97 74.73
N ASP A 212 -30.05 -13.55 74.27
CA ASP A 212 -30.90 -12.96 73.23
C ASP A 212 -31.36 -11.55 73.66
N THR A 213 -31.52 -10.57 72.77
CA THR A 213 -32.77 -10.46 71.97
C THR A 213 -32.70 -9.50 70.78
N LEU A 214 -33.67 -9.70 69.90
CA LEU A 214 -33.99 -8.94 68.70
C LEU A 214 -34.40 -7.47 68.97
N ALA A 215 -34.23 -6.63 67.95
CA ALA A 215 -35.17 -5.56 67.51
C ALA A 215 -34.87 -4.06 67.80
N ARG A 216 -34.61 -3.38 66.67
CA ARG A 216 -35.34 -2.18 66.17
C ARG A 216 -34.88 -0.78 66.59
N GLY A 217 -34.45 -0.01 65.58
CA GLY A 217 -34.19 1.43 65.64
C GLY A 217 -34.11 2.07 64.24
N LEU A 218 -35.17 1.98 63.44
CA LEU A 218 -35.25 2.59 62.09
C LEU A 218 -35.25 4.13 62.14
N ARG A 219 -34.44 4.73 61.25
CA ARG A 219 -34.58 6.02 60.54
C ARG A 219 -33.76 5.90 59.25
N GLU A 220 -34.23 6.05 58.01
CA GLU A 220 -35.43 6.70 57.43
C GLU A 220 -35.53 8.22 57.72
N ALA A 221 -35.62 9.12 56.74
CA ALA A 221 -35.64 8.97 55.26
C ALA A 221 -35.17 10.27 54.54
N GLU A 222 -35.63 10.51 53.30
CA GLU A 222 -35.45 11.70 52.42
C GLU A 222 -34.05 11.80 51.76
N GLU A 223 -33.89 11.74 50.43
CA GLU A 223 -34.23 12.70 49.34
C GLU A 223 -33.30 13.93 49.28
N MET A 224 -32.85 14.43 48.12
CA MET A 224 -33.13 14.10 46.69
C MET A 224 -31.86 13.44 46.04
N ASP A 225 -31.53 13.38 44.74
CA ASP A 225 -32.00 14.02 43.48
C ASP A 225 -31.64 13.14 42.23
N GLU A 226 -31.96 13.60 41.01
CA GLU A 226 -31.69 12.93 39.70
C GLU A 226 -30.22 13.07 39.21
N VAL A 227 -29.69 12.44 38.14
CA VAL A 227 -30.25 11.97 36.83
C VAL A 227 -29.53 10.71 36.28
N LEU A 228 -30.31 9.76 35.74
CA LEU A 228 -29.91 8.68 34.80
C LEU A 228 -30.37 9.06 33.37
N PRO A 229 -30.00 8.41 32.22
CA PRO A 229 -29.91 6.95 32.02
C PRO A 229 -28.82 6.59 30.94
N VAL A 230 -28.81 5.51 30.12
CA VAL A 230 -29.55 4.22 30.01
C VAL A 230 -28.63 3.19 29.30
N GLN A 231 -28.73 1.89 29.62
CA GLN A 231 -29.06 0.84 28.64
C GLN A 231 -29.12 -0.57 29.26
N GLU A 232 -29.94 -1.42 28.61
CA GLU A 232 -30.05 -2.87 28.82
C GLU A 232 -29.94 -3.60 27.45
N THR A 233 -29.95 -4.93 27.31
CA THR A 233 -30.06 -6.05 28.28
C THR A 233 -28.96 -7.09 27.92
N LEU A 234 -29.06 -8.43 27.83
CA LEU A 234 -30.06 -9.48 28.06
C LEU A 234 -29.31 -10.80 28.40
N LEU A 235 -30.03 -11.82 28.86
CA LEU A 235 -29.55 -13.19 29.02
C LEU A 235 -29.12 -13.83 27.68
N ARG A 236 -28.18 -14.79 27.72
CA ARG A 236 -28.49 -16.24 27.57
C ARG A 236 -27.22 -17.09 27.30
N GLY A 237 -27.17 -18.28 27.91
CA GLY A 237 -26.53 -19.46 27.29
C GLY A 237 -25.37 -20.07 28.06
N GLN A 238 -25.37 -21.40 28.15
CA GLN A 238 -24.28 -22.25 28.68
C GLN A 238 -23.94 -23.32 27.59
N PRO A 239 -22.99 -24.26 27.79
CA PRO A 239 -21.74 -24.30 27.04
C PRO A 239 -21.68 -25.46 26.00
N VAL A 240 -20.47 -25.99 25.73
CA VAL A 240 -20.16 -27.11 24.80
C VAL A 240 -20.14 -26.64 23.33
N ALA A 241 -19.28 -27.10 22.39
CA ALA A 241 -18.38 -28.26 22.36
C ALA A 241 -16.94 -27.95 21.92
N GLN A 242 -16.05 -28.93 22.09
CA GLN A 242 -14.81 -29.11 21.33
C GLN A 242 -15.08 -30.16 20.24
N GLU A 243 -14.66 -29.93 19.01
CA GLU A 243 -14.45 -31.00 18.02
C GLU A 243 -13.07 -30.89 17.38
N ASP A 244 -12.46 -32.06 17.13
CA ASP A 244 -11.23 -32.22 16.35
C ASP A 244 -11.62 -32.46 14.89
N GLY A 245 -11.17 -31.57 13.99
CA GLY A 245 -11.76 -31.41 12.65
C GLY A 245 -10.74 -31.49 11.52
N LYS A 246 -10.04 -32.61 11.40
CA LYS A 246 -9.04 -32.85 10.35
C LYS A 246 -9.69 -33.17 9.00
N GLU A 247 -9.57 -32.28 8.02
CA GLU A 247 -9.72 -32.64 6.61
C GLU A 247 -8.56 -32.12 5.75
N SER A 248 -8.15 -32.90 4.76
CA SER A 248 -7.09 -32.56 3.80
C SER A 248 -7.67 -32.67 2.40
N ARG A 249 -7.52 -31.62 1.57
CA ARG A 249 -7.83 -31.71 0.14
C ARG A 249 -6.66 -31.17 -0.69
N MET A 250 -6.17 -32.03 -1.58
CA MET A 250 -5.27 -31.67 -2.66
C MET A 250 -6.05 -31.77 -3.98
N ALA A 251 -5.56 -31.04 -4.99
CA ALA A 251 -5.77 -31.20 -6.43
C ALA A 251 -6.97 -32.05 -6.92
N GLU A 252 -7.83 -31.41 -7.72
CA GLU A 252 -8.51 -32.08 -8.83
C GLU A 252 -8.10 -31.40 -10.15
N GLN A 253 -8.02 -32.18 -11.24
CA GLN A 253 -7.49 -31.77 -12.53
C GLN A 253 -8.36 -32.31 -13.66
N GLU A 254 -9.32 -31.51 -14.14
CA GLU A 254 -9.96 -31.69 -15.44
C GLU A 254 -9.71 -30.41 -16.28
N ARG A 255 -9.15 -30.43 -17.50
CA ARG A 255 -9.40 -31.26 -18.70
C ARG A 255 -10.53 -30.71 -19.58
N LEU A 256 -10.19 -29.65 -20.30
CA LEU A 256 -10.73 -29.25 -21.60
C LEU A 256 -9.56 -28.91 -22.53
#